data_AF-A0A662V550-F1
#
_entry.id   AF-A0A662V550-F1
#
_cell.length_a   1.000
_cell.length_b   1.000
_cell.length_c   1.000
_cell.angle_alpha   90.00
_cell.angle_beta   90.00
_cell.angle_gamma   90.00
#
_symmetry.space_group_name_H-M   'P 1'
#
loop_
_entity.id
_entity.type
_entity.pdbx_description
1 polymer ?
#
loop_
_entity_poly.entity_id
_entity_poly.type
_entity_poly.pdbx_seq_one_letter_code
_entity_poly.pdbx_strand_id
1 'polypeptide(L)'
;TLGYELEPLSAEAELLVGQIKIIPYAPPGSKRLIKIIEQHVENNVNAFILVRHGVLGLGKTLVEAEEVVECLEDLAKMNVLKLLLKFLR
;
A
#
# COMPACT_ATOMS: atom_id res chain seq x y z
N THR A 1 9.66 1.29 5.68
CA THR A 1 8.56 0.99 6.61
C THR A 1 9.18 0.59 7.94
N LEU A 2 8.52 0.86 9.07
CA LEU A 2 9.02 0.52 10.42
C LEU A 2 9.04 -1.00 10.69
N GLY A 3 9.12 -1.84 9.66
CA GLY A 3 8.96 -3.30 9.75
C GLY A 3 7.54 -3.77 10.09
N TYR A 4 6.55 -2.86 10.06
CA TYR A 4 5.17 -3.18 10.40
C TYR A 4 4.39 -3.59 9.14
N GLU A 5 3.80 -4.77 9.16
CA GLU A 5 2.85 -5.23 8.14
C GLU A 5 1.46 -4.66 8.44
N LEU A 6 0.75 -4.21 7.40
CA LEU A 6 -0.63 -3.76 7.53
C LEU A 6 -1.53 -4.98 7.58
N GLU A 7 -2.13 -5.23 8.75
CA GLU A 7 -3.13 -6.28 8.88
C GLU A 7 -4.44 -5.81 8.23
N PRO A 8 -5.16 -6.67 7.47
CA PRO A 8 -6.47 -6.34 6.92
C PRO A 8 -7.50 -6.25 8.05
N LEU A 9 -7.96 -5.03 8.36
CA LEU A 9 -8.88 -4.76 9.48
C LEU A 9 -10.32 -4.48 9.03
N SER A 10 -10.59 -4.54 7.72
CA SER A 10 -11.92 -4.36 7.12
C SER A 10 -12.08 -5.25 5.88
N ALA A 11 -13.33 -5.54 5.51
CA ALA A 11 -13.63 -6.34 4.31
C ALA A 11 -13.22 -5.59 3.03
N GLU A 12 -13.37 -4.26 3.01
CA GLU A 12 -12.94 -3.40 1.92
C GLU A 12 -11.42 -3.50 1.72
N ALA A 13 -10.64 -3.51 2.80
CA ALA A 13 -9.19 -3.68 2.72
C ALA A 13 -8.81 -5.06 2.17
N GLU A 14 -9.51 -6.12 2.54
CA GLU A 14 -9.27 -7.45 1.97
C GLU A 14 -9.54 -7.51 0.47
N LEU A 15 -10.60 -6.83 0.01
CA LEU A 15 -11.06 -6.87 -1.38
C LEU A 15 -10.29 -5.92 -2.31
N LEU A 16 -10.05 -4.68 -1.88
CA LEU A 16 -9.47 -3.63 -2.71
C LEU A 16 -7.95 -3.57 -2.59
N VAL A 17 -7.43 -3.68 -1.36
CA VAL A 17 -5.99 -3.59 -1.09
C VAL A 17 -5.31 -4.95 -1.20
N GLY A 18 -5.89 -5.98 -0.56
CA GLY A 18 -5.41 -7.35 -0.62
C GLY A 18 -3.91 -7.47 -0.30
N GLN A 19 -3.14 -8.03 -1.23
CA GLN A 19 -1.69 -8.11 -1.09
C GLN A 19 -1.03 -6.75 -1.35
N ILE A 20 -0.25 -6.27 -0.39
CA ILE A 20 0.55 -5.04 -0.52
C ILE A 20 1.99 -5.40 -0.90
N LYS A 21 2.51 -4.83 -1.99
CA LYS A 21 3.92 -4.97 -2.37
C LYS A 21 4.74 -3.79 -1.84
N ILE A 22 5.82 -4.11 -1.12
CA ILE A 22 6.77 -3.10 -0.64
C ILE A 22 7.89 -2.90 -1.67
N ILE A 23 7.95 -1.72 -2.25
CA ILE A 23 8.93 -1.36 -3.26
C ILE A 23 10.15 -0.72 -2.60
N PRO A 24 11.36 -1.28 -2.78
CA PRO A 24 12.60 -0.68 -2.28
C PRO A 24 12.80 0.75 -2.78
N TYR A 25 13.48 1.56 -1.98
CA TYR A 25 13.74 2.96 -2.34
C TYR A 25 14.51 3.09 -3.67
N ALA A 26 14.03 4.00 -4.51
CA ALA A 26 14.72 4.55 -5.67
C ALA A 26 14.35 6.03 -5.82
N PRO A 27 15.20 6.87 -6.45
CA PRO A 27 14.89 8.29 -6.62
C PRO A 27 13.58 8.51 -7.40
N PRO A 28 12.72 9.46 -6.98
CA PRO A 28 11.50 9.82 -7.72
C PRO A 28 11.83 10.22 -9.17
N GLY A 29 10.98 9.82 -10.11
CA GLY A 29 11.16 10.10 -11.54
C GLY A 29 12.32 9.34 -12.22
N SER A 30 13.02 8.44 -11.50
CA SER A 30 14.12 7.68 -12.09
C SER A 30 13.65 6.46 -12.87
N LYS A 31 14.38 6.11 -13.95
CA LYS A 31 14.21 4.83 -14.66
C LYS A 31 14.39 3.61 -13.74
N ARG A 32 15.18 3.75 -12.67
CA ARG A 32 15.39 2.69 -11.68
C ARG A 32 14.11 2.41 -10.89
N LEU A 33 13.38 3.45 -10.48
CA LEU A 33 12.09 3.28 -9.79
C LEU A 33 11.10 2.52 -10.68
N ILE A 34 10.98 2.92 -11.95
CA ILE A 34 10.09 2.28 -12.92
C ILE A 34 10.41 0.80 -13.06
N LYS A 35 11.68 0.44 -13.29
CA LYS A 35 12.10 -0.97 -13.42
C LYS A 35 11.77 -1.82 -12.21
N ILE A 36 11.92 -1.27 -11.00
CA ILE A 36 11.59 -2.00 -9.77
C ILE A 36 10.08 -2.20 -9.67
N ILE A 37 9.28 -1.17 -9.96
CA ILE A 37 7.81 -1.28 -9.95
C ILE A 37 7.37 -2.34 -10.95
N GLU A 38 7.84 -2.29 -12.20
CA GLU A 38 7.52 -3.25 -13.27
C GLU A 38 7.79 -4.71 -12.86
N GLN A 39 8.84 -4.96 -12.07
CA GLN A 39 9.17 -6.30 -11.57
C GLN A 39 8.21 -6.82 -10.49
N HIS A 40 7.46 -5.93 -9.84
CA HIS A 40 6.53 -6.26 -8.75
C HIS A 40 5.07 -6.16 -9.17
N VAL A 41 4.78 -5.67 -10.38
CA VAL A 41 3.44 -5.70 -10.95
C VAL A 41 3.12 -7.16 -11.30
N GLU A 42 2.31 -7.78 -10.45
CA GLU A 42 1.84 -9.15 -10.57
C GLU A 42 0.31 -9.16 -10.75
N ASN A 43 -0.23 -10.27 -11.26
CA ASN A 43 -1.68 -10.44 -11.33
C ASN A 43 -2.29 -10.32 -9.93
N ASN A 44 -3.35 -9.51 -9.80
CA ASN A 44 -4.11 -9.29 -8.56
C ASN A 44 -3.38 -8.49 -7.46
N VAL A 45 -2.35 -7.72 -7.80
CA VAL A 45 -1.75 -6.76 -6.87
C VAL A 45 -2.10 -5.35 -7.30
N ASN A 46 -2.89 -4.66 -6.48
CA ASN A 46 -3.31 -3.29 -6.76
C ASN A 46 -2.64 -2.24 -5.86
N ALA A 47 -2.09 -2.65 -4.70
CA ALA A 47 -1.55 -1.72 -3.71
C ALA A 47 -0.03 -1.87 -3.52
N PHE A 48 0.67 -0.74 -3.57
CA PHE A 48 2.12 -0.70 -3.43
C PHE A 48 2.54 0.38 -2.44
N ILE A 49 3.50 0.07 -1.57
CA ILE A 49 4.15 1.05 -0.70
C ILE A 49 5.56 1.29 -1.24
N LEU A 50 5.83 2.53 -1.65
CA LEU A 50 7.12 3.00 -2.10
C LEU A 50 7.91 3.50 -0.88
N VAL A 51 8.92 2.73 -0.45
CA VAL A 51 9.69 3.05 0.77
C VAL A 51 10.27 4.46 0.68
N ARG A 52 9.97 5.32 1.68
CA ARG A 52 10.40 6.73 1.76
C ARG A 52 9.89 7.60 0.61
N HIS A 53 8.73 7.27 0.04
CA HIS A 53 8.17 8.01 -1.08
C HIS A 53 6.65 8.20 -0.95
N GLY A 54 5.88 7.11 -0.89
CA GLY A 54 4.43 7.19 -0.87
C GLY A 54 3.79 5.86 -1.23
N VAL A 55 2.61 5.91 -1.85
CA VAL A 55 1.87 4.73 -2.30
C VAL A 55 1.56 4.81 -3.79
N LEU A 56 1.25 3.66 -4.39
CA LEU A 56 0.71 3.55 -5.73
C LEU A 56 -0.49 2.59 -5.69
N GLY A 57 -1.63 3.03 -6.22
CA GLY A 57 -2.79 2.20 -6.47
C GLY A 57 -2.93 1.93 -7.97
N LEU A 58 -3.25 0.69 -8.33
CA LEU A 58 -3.58 0.30 -9.70
C LEU A 58 -5.07 -0.04 -9.80
N GLY A 59 -5.67 0.33 -10.92
CA GLY A 59 -7.05 0.05 -11.27
C GLY A 59 -7.24 0.11 -12.78
N LYS A 60 -8.33 -0.44 -13.29
CA LYS A 60 -8.70 -0.35 -14.71
C LYS A 60 -9.16 1.05 -15.09
N THR A 61 -9.62 1.81 -14.10
CA THR A 61 -10.00 3.21 -14.21
C THR A 61 -9.29 4.03 -13.14
N LEU A 62 -9.28 5.35 -13.31
CA LEU A 62 -8.75 6.25 -12.28
C LEU A 62 -9.54 6.17 -10.97
N VAL A 63 -10.85 5.93 -11.05
CA VAL A 63 -11.72 5.75 -9.88
C VAL A 63 -11.32 4.50 -9.11
N GLU A 64 -11.13 3.37 -9.80
CA GLU A 64 -10.66 2.13 -9.15
C GLU A 64 -9.28 2.33 -8.51
N ALA A 65 -8.37 3.04 -9.18
CA ALA A 65 -7.04 3.30 -8.65
C ALA A 65 -7.08 4.22 -7.41
N GLU A 66 -7.98 5.21 -7.40
CA GLU A 66 -8.26 6.07 -6.25
C GLU A 66 -8.81 5.26 -5.08
N GLU A 67 -9.84 4.43 -5.31
CA GLU A 67 -10.47 3.58 -4.29
C GLU A 67 -9.45 2.70 -3.56
N VAL A 68 -8.49 2.14 -4.30
CA VAL A 68 -7.39 1.36 -3.72
C VAL A 68 -6.49 2.21 -2.82
N VAL A 69 -6.17 3.44 -3.24
CA VAL A 69 -5.32 4.36 -2.45
C VAL A 69 -6.04 4.84 -1.19
N GLU A 70 -7.31 5.22 -1.30
CA GLU A 70 -8.11 5.64 -0.14
C GLU A 70 -8.25 4.51 0.88
N CYS A 71 -8.59 3.31 0.41
CA CYS A 71 -8.71 2.13 1.26
C CYS A 71 -7.38 1.79 1.96
N LEU A 72 -6.25 1.91 1.25
CA LEU A 72 -4.92 1.69 1.81
C LEU A 72 -4.57 2.70 2.91
N GLU A 73 -4.94 3.97 2.73
CA GLU A 73 -4.72 5.02 3.74
C GLU A 73 -5.57 4.79 5.00
N ASP A 74 -6.84 4.44 4.83
CA ASP A 74 -7.70 4.13 5.97
C ASP A 74 -7.25 2.86 6.70
N LEU A 75 -6.81 1.83 5.97
CA LEU A 75 -6.18 0.65 6.56
C LEU A 75 -4.93 1.01 7.38
N ALA A 76 -4.10 1.92 6.88
CA ALA A 76 -2.91 2.39 7.58
C ALA A 76 -3.28 3.11 8.89
N LYS A 77 -4.26 4.02 8.86
CA LYS A 77 -4.78 4.70 10.07
C LYS A 77 -5.34 3.71 11.10
N MET A 78 -6.13 2.72 10.66
CA MET A 78 -6.67 1.68 11.53
C MET A 78 -5.54 0.88 12.21
N ASN A 79 -4.50 0.52 11.47
CA ASN A 79 -3.34 -0.20 12.02
C ASN A 79 -2.56 0.65 13.02
N VAL A 80 -2.38 1.96 12.77
CA VAL A 80 -1.78 2.88 13.73
C VAL A 80 -2.63 2.98 15.00
N LEU A 81 -3.95 3.15 14.87
CA LEU A 81 -4.86 3.20 16.02
C LEU A 81 -4.80 1.90 16.84
N LYS A 82 -4.83 0.75 16.17
CA LYS A 82 -4.66 -0.57 16.80
C LYS A 82 -3.35 -0.65 17.58
N LEU A 83 -2.26 -0.17 17.00
CA LEU A 83 -0.95 -0.16 17.65
C LEU A 83 -0.96 0.73 18.90
N LEU A 84 -1.53 1.94 18.82
CA LEU A 84 -1.66 2.85 19.96
C LEU A 84 -2.51 2.25 21.08
N LEU A 85 -3.64 1.61 20.75
CA LEU A 85 -4.49 0.94 21.73
C LEU A 85 -3.79 -0.22 22.45
N LYS A 86 -2.85 -0.92 21.79
CA LYS A 86 -2.01 -1.93 22.43
C LYS A 86 -1.05 -1.33 23.47
N PHE A 87 -0.58 -0.10 23.27
CA PHE A 87 0.32 0.58 24.22
C PHE A 87 -0.40 1.22 25.41
N LEU A 88 -1.70 1.52 25.25
CA LEU A 88 -2.53 2.11 26.31
C LEU A 88 -3.17 1.06 27.24
N ARG A 89 -3.08 -0.23 26.90
CA ARG A 89 -3.45 -1.35 27.77
C ARG A 89 -2.25 -1.84 28.55
#